data_AF-A0A2W4JHL4-F1
#
_entry.id   AF-A0A2W4JHL4-F1
#
_cell.length_a   1.000
_cell.length_b   1.000
_cell.length_c   1.000
_cell.angle_alpha   90.00
_cell.angle_beta   90.00
_cell.angle_gamma   90.00
#
_symmetry.space_group_name_H-M   'P 1'
#
loop_
_entity.id
_entity.type
_entity.pdbx_description
1 polymer ?
#
loop_
_entity_poly.entity_id
_entity_poly.type
_entity_poly.pdbx_seq_one_letter_code
_entity_poly.pdbx_strand_id
1 'polypeptide(L)'
;MDGLTQITEQAGDGLAVALVLVAGLMSLAAGIGLMRFPDTLTRLHAGAKPQVLGVIAICTAIVLRMPSFPILALASLVVLFQMFTQPIAAHMVGRATYRSEPFDKSTLILDELAEEIDEAPARRKAGKPNLKPGKD
;
A
#
# COMPACT_ATOMS: atom_id res chain seq x y z
N MET A 1 1.23 -6.54 47.34
CA MET A 1 1.14 -5.64 46.17
C MET A 1 1.22 -6.43 44.85
N ASP A 2 1.33 -7.75 44.94
CA ASP A 2 1.61 -8.66 43.82
C ASP A 2 0.36 -9.04 43.02
N GLY A 3 -0.82 -8.98 43.63
CA GLY A 3 -2.08 -9.28 42.93
C GLY A 3 -2.48 -8.25 41.87
N LEU A 4 -2.18 -6.97 42.09
CA LEU A 4 -2.52 -5.90 41.14
C LEU A 4 -1.59 -5.95 39.91
N THR A 5 -0.30 -6.23 40.13
CA THR A 5 0.70 -6.41 39.07
C THR A 5 0.43 -7.68 38.25
N GLN A 6 0.00 -8.76 38.90
CA GLN A 6 -0.35 -10.02 38.22
C GLN A 6 -1.58 -9.85 37.30
N ILE A 7 -2.59 -9.08 37.72
CA ILE A 7 -3.76 -8.78 36.88
C ILE A 7 -3.35 -7.92 35.67
N THR A 8 -2.48 -6.92 35.86
CA THR A 8 -2.00 -6.08 34.74
C THR A 8 -1.15 -6.87 33.74
N GLU A 9 -0.33 -7.81 34.20
CA GLU A 9 0.44 -8.69 33.30
C GLU A 9 -0.46 -9.66 32.53
N GLN A 10 -1.43 -10.30 33.19
CA GLN A 10 -2.41 -11.19 32.53
C GLN A 10 -3.25 -10.44 31.49
N ALA A 11 -3.68 -9.21 31.79
CA ALA A 11 -4.39 -8.36 30.84
C ALA A 11 -3.51 -7.97 29.64
N GLY A 12 -2.23 -7.65 29.88
CA GLY A 12 -1.27 -7.34 28.83
C GLY A 12 -0.98 -8.53 27.91
N ASP A 13 -0.87 -9.73 28.47
CA ASP A 13 -0.70 -10.98 27.73
C ASP A 13 -1.90 -11.27 26.82
N GLY A 14 -3.12 -11.16 27.37
CA GLY A 14 -4.34 -11.38 26.61
C GLY A 14 -4.48 -10.40 25.44
N LEU A 15 -4.18 -9.12 25.66
CA LEU A 15 -4.21 -8.10 24.61
C LEU A 15 -3.16 -8.36 23.53
N ALA A 16 -1.93 -8.74 23.92
CA ALA A 16 -0.86 -9.04 22.97
C ALA A 16 -1.23 -10.24 22.08
N VAL A 17 -1.79 -11.31 22.65
CA VAL A 17 -2.26 -12.48 21.88
C VAL A 17 -3.35 -12.08 20.89
N ALA A 18 -4.34 -11.27 21.32
CA ALA A 18 -5.39 -10.79 20.45
C ALA A 18 -4.84 -9.98 19.27
N LEU A 19 -3.88 -9.07 19.51
CA LEU A 19 -3.25 -8.27 18.48
C LEU A 19 -2.46 -9.13 17.46
N VAL A 20 -1.74 -10.15 17.92
CA VAL A 20 -1.02 -11.08 17.04
C VAL A 20 -1.98 -11.88 16.17
N LEU A 21 -3.10 -12.36 16.74
CA LEU A 21 -4.13 -13.08 15.98
C LEU A 21 -4.77 -12.17 14.92
N VAL A 22 -5.09 -10.92 15.27
CA VAL A 22 -5.60 -9.94 14.30
C VAL A 22 -4.57 -9.68 13.21
N ALA A 23 -3.30 -9.51 13.55
CA ALA A 23 -2.23 -9.32 12.55
C ALA A 23 -2.13 -10.51 11.59
N GLY A 24 -2.21 -11.74 12.11
CA GLY A 24 -2.23 -12.96 11.30
C GLY A 24 -3.44 -13.04 10.36
N LEU A 25 -4.64 -12.74 10.87
CA LEU A 25 -5.87 -12.70 10.07
C LEU A 25 -5.81 -11.64 8.97
N MET A 26 -5.26 -10.46 9.27
CA MET A 26 -5.08 -9.40 8.28
C MET A 26 -4.06 -9.79 7.20
N SER A 27 -2.95 -10.45 7.57
CA SER A 27 -1.98 -10.98 6.61
C SER A 27 -2.60 -12.04 5.69
N LEU A 28 -3.41 -12.94 6.26
CA LEU A 28 -4.16 -13.93 5.49
C LEU A 28 -5.17 -13.25 4.54
N ALA A 29 -5.90 -12.24 5.01
CA ALA A 29 -6.85 -11.49 4.19
C ALA A 29 -6.16 -10.76 3.03
N ALA A 30 -4.97 -10.18 3.26
CA ALA A 30 -4.17 -9.58 2.19
C ALA A 30 -3.79 -10.63 1.12
N GLY A 31 -3.34 -11.81 1.54
CA GLY A 31 -3.01 -12.92 0.64
C GLY A 31 -4.20 -13.43 -0.16
N ILE A 32 -5.36 -13.60 0.49
CA ILE A 32 -6.61 -14.01 -0.17
C ILE A 32 -7.07 -12.93 -1.16
N GLY A 33 -7.02 -11.66 -0.79
CA GLY A 33 -7.35 -10.54 -1.68
C GLY A 33 -6.50 -10.55 -2.94
N LEU A 34 -5.19 -10.83 -2.80
CA LEU A 34 -4.28 -10.91 -3.94
C LEU A 34 -4.61 -12.06 -4.90
N MET A 35 -5.20 -13.16 -4.43
CA MET A 35 -5.61 -14.31 -5.27
C MET A 35 -7.04 -14.20 -5.80
N ARG A 36 -7.93 -13.46 -5.13
CA ARG A 36 -9.36 -13.37 -5.47
C ARG A 36 -9.65 -12.33 -6.55
N PHE A 37 -8.93 -11.20 -6.56
CA PHE A 37 -9.23 -10.11 -7.48
C PHE A 37 -8.52 -10.28 -8.83
N PRO A 38 -9.23 -10.17 -9.96
CA PRO A 38 -8.65 -10.36 -11.29
C PRO A 38 -7.88 -9.14 -11.82
N ASP A 39 -8.22 -7.93 -11.37
CA ASP A 39 -7.59 -6.67 -11.79
C ASP A 39 -6.45 -6.24 -10.83
N THR A 40 -5.30 -5.84 -11.37
CA THR A 40 -4.11 -5.48 -10.56
C THR A 40 -4.33 -4.28 -9.66
N LEU A 41 -5.09 -3.25 -10.07
CA LEU A 41 -5.38 -2.10 -9.21
C LEU A 41 -6.26 -2.52 -8.03
N THR A 42 -7.27 -3.33 -8.29
CA THR A 42 -8.15 -3.90 -7.26
C THR A 42 -7.38 -4.80 -6.29
N ARG A 43 -6.44 -5.62 -6.78
CA ARG A 43 -5.53 -6.44 -5.95
C ARG A 43 -4.64 -5.59 -5.06
N LEU A 44 -4.16 -4.46 -5.56
CA LEU A 44 -3.26 -3.56 -4.82
C LEU A 44 -4.00 -2.86 -3.68
N HIS A 45 -5.23 -2.40 -3.92
CA HIS A 45 -6.10 -1.86 -2.88
C HIS A 45 -6.53 -2.92 -1.85
N ALA A 46 -6.85 -4.13 -2.30
CA ALA A 46 -7.27 -5.22 -1.43
C ALA A 46 -6.15 -5.76 -0.54
N GLY A 47 -4.91 -5.80 -1.05
CA GLY A 47 -3.73 -6.24 -0.29
C GLY A 47 -3.20 -5.17 0.66
N ALA A 48 -3.19 -3.90 0.24
CA ALA A 48 -2.60 -2.82 1.02
C ALA A 48 -3.32 -2.53 2.35
N LYS A 49 -4.66 -2.54 2.34
CA LYS A 49 -5.47 -2.16 3.52
C LYS A 49 -5.29 -3.13 4.69
N PRO A 50 -5.43 -4.46 4.52
CA PRO A 50 -5.17 -5.40 5.61
C PRO A 50 -3.69 -5.41 5.99
N GLN A 51 -2.77 -5.24 5.03
CA GLN A 51 -1.33 -5.29 5.31
C GLN A 51 -0.88 -4.20 6.29
N VAL A 52 -1.31 -2.95 6.08
CA VAL A 52 -0.95 -1.83 6.99
C VAL A 52 -1.52 -2.07 8.39
N LEU A 53 -2.77 -2.53 8.49
CA LEU A 53 -3.39 -2.86 9.77
C LEU A 53 -2.67 -4.01 10.49
N GLY A 54 -2.24 -5.04 9.76
CA GLY A 54 -1.49 -6.17 10.30
C GLY A 54 -0.13 -5.76 10.86
N VAL A 55 0.61 -4.92 10.12
CA VAL A 55 1.91 -4.39 10.57
C VAL A 55 1.75 -3.51 11.81
N ILE A 56 0.75 -2.64 11.85
CA ILE A 56 0.49 -1.81 13.04
C ILE A 56 0.16 -2.71 14.24
N ALA A 57 -0.74 -3.68 14.08
CA ALA A 57 -1.13 -4.58 15.16
C ALA A 57 0.05 -5.39 15.74
N ILE A 58 0.92 -5.96 14.88
CA ILE A 58 2.08 -6.72 15.35
C ILE A 58 3.13 -5.83 16.01
N CYS A 59 3.39 -4.64 15.47
CA CYS A 59 4.31 -3.67 16.08
C CYS A 59 3.78 -3.22 17.45
N THR A 60 2.49 -2.95 17.58
CA THR A 60 1.86 -2.62 18.86
C THR A 60 2.00 -3.76 19.87
N ALA A 61 1.77 -5.01 19.47
CA ALA A 61 1.93 -6.17 20.34
C ALA A 61 3.38 -6.31 20.87
N ILE A 62 4.37 -6.11 19.99
CA ILE A 62 5.80 -6.17 20.34
C ILE A 62 6.16 -5.07 21.34
N VAL A 63 5.74 -3.83 21.11
CA VAL A 63 6.01 -2.70 22.01
C VAL A 63 5.32 -2.90 23.37
N LEU A 64 4.11 -3.48 23.39
CA LEU A 64 3.38 -3.80 24.62
C LEU A 64 4.09 -4.86 25.46
N ARG A 65 4.67 -5.88 24.83
CA ARG A 65 5.34 -7.00 25.53
C ARG A 65 6.78 -6.69 25.94
N MET A 66 7.47 -5.86 25.16
CA MET A 66 8.86 -5.51 25.41
C MET A 66 9.02 -3.99 25.30
N PRO A 67 8.47 -3.22 26.26
CA PRO A 67 8.53 -1.78 26.22
C PRO A 67 9.97 -1.31 26.45
N SER A 68 10.67 -1.02 25.37
CA SER A 68 12.02 -0.45 25.40
C SER A 68 12.17 0.59 24.29
N PHE A 69 12.99 1.62 24.55
CA PHE A 69 13.24 2.67 23.58
C PHE A 69 13.76 2.16 22.22
N PRO A 70 14.72 1.20 22.17
CA PRO A 70 15.17 0.65 20.90
C PRO A 70 14.05 -0.06 20.12
N ILE A 71 13.19 -0.80 20.81
CA ILE A 71 12.07 -1.52 20.19
C ILE A 71 11.03 -0.53 19.65
N LEU A 72 10.71 0.52 20.42
CA LEU A 72 9.80 1.57 19.97
C LEU A 72 10.34 2.30 18.73
N ALA A 73 11.63 2.64 18.73
CA ALA A 73 12.28 3.29 17.60
C ALA A 73 12.25 2.40 16.34
N LEU A 74 12.58 1.11 16.48
CA LEU A 74 12.55 0.16 15.38
C LEU A 74 11.12 -0.06 14.85
N ALA A 75 10.15 -0.26 15.74
CA ALA A 75 8.75 -0.45 15.37
C ALA A 75 8.19 0.78 14.62
N SER A 76 8.51 1.97 15.09
CA SER A 76 8.15 3.23 14.41
C SER A 76 8.80 3.32 13.04
N LEU A 77 10.08 2.94 12.92
CA LEU A 77 10.79 2.94 11.66
C LEU A 77 10.18 1.95 10.66
N VAL A 78 9.81 0.75 11.09
CA VAL A 78 9.11 -0.26 10.27
C VAL A 78 7.78 0.29 9.75
N VAL A 79 6.94 0.88 10.61
CA VAL A 79 5.65 1.46 10.21
C VAL A 79 5.85 2.61 9.22
N LEU A 80 6.80 3.51 9.48
CA LEU A 80 7.12 4.62 8.59
C LEU A 80 7.57 4.14 7.22
N PHE A 81 8.56 3.25 7.15
CA PHE A 81 9.02 2.70 5.87
C PHE A 81 7.90 1.98 5.14
N GLN A 82 7.09 1.17 5.83
CA GLN A 82 5.95 0.50 5.22
C GLN A 82 4.97 1.49 4.59
N MET A 83 4.68 2.60 5.28
CA MET A 83 3.81 3.67 4.76
C MET A 83 4.40 4.39 3.54
N PHE A 84 5.72 4.45 3.38
CA PHE A 84 6.35 4.97 2.16
C PHE A 84 6.41 3.93 1.03
N THR A 85 6.70 2.67 1.36
CA THR A 85 6.81 1.59 0.38
C THR A 85 5.48 1.32 -0.32
N GLN A 86 4.36 1.33 0.41
CA GLN A 86 3.03 1.08 -0.15
C GLN A 86 2.63 2.04 -1.29
N PRO A 87 2.66 3.38 -1.14
CA PRO A 87 2.29 4.31 -2.20
C PRO A 87 3.28 4.31 -3.37
N ILE A 88 4.58 4.12 -3.11
CA ILE A 88 5.58 4.01 -4.18
C ILE A 88 5.32 2.76 -5.03
N ALA A 89 5.10 1.61 -4.37
CA ALA A 89 4.73 0.38 -5.05
C ALA A 89 3.41 0.53 -5.82
N ALA A 90 2.40 1.16 -5.21
CA ALA A 90 1.11 1.45 -5.85
C ALA A 90 1.27 2.28 -7.12
N HIS A 91 2.06 3.34 -7.06
CA HIS A 91 2.30 4.23 -8.20
C HIS A 91 3.09 3.52 -9.31
N MET A 92 4.14 2.77 -8.96
CA MET A 92 4.92 2.00 -9.93
C MET A 92 4.08 0.92 -10.63
N VAL A 93 3.29 0.16 -9.86
CA VAL A 93 2.41 -0.89 -10.40
C VAL A 93 1.30 -0.25 -11.23
N GLY A 94 0.66 0.83 -10.77
CA GLY A 94 -0.37 1.53 -11.55
C GLY A 94 0.14 1.99 -12.92
N ARG A 95 1.34 2.57 -12.99
CA ARG A 95 1.96 2.95 -14.26
C ARG A 95 2.32 1.75 -15.14
N ALA A 96 2.76 0.65 -14.55
CA ALA A 96 3.08 -0.57 -15.28
C ALA A 96 1.81 -1.19 -15.86
N THR A 97 0.78 -1.40 -15.03
CA THR A 97 -0.51 -1.95 -15.45
C THR A 97 -1.11 -1.12 -16.58
N TYR A 98 -1.17 0.21 -16.44
CA TYR A 98 -1.73 1.11 -17.47
C TYR A 98 -1.14 0.86 -18.88
N ARG A 99 0.13 0.41 -18.94
CA ARG A 99 0.84 0.17 -20.19
C ARG A 99 0.79 -1.28 -20.67
N SER A 100 0.58 -2.25 -19.78
CA SER A 100 0.79 -3.68 -20.06
C SER A 100 -0.48 -4.54 -20.04
N GLU A 101 -1.50 -4.18 -19.25
CA GLU A 101 -2.74 -4.95 -19.19
C GLU A 101 -3.83 -4.31 -20.06
N PRO A 102 -4.59 -5.10 -20.85
CA PRO A 102 -5.81 -4.63 -21.48
C PRO A 102 -6.84 -4.37 -20.39
N PHE A 103 -7.05 -3.11 -20.02
CA PHE A 103 -8.16 -2.74 -19.14
C PHE A 103 -9.47 -3.03 -19.86
N ASP A 104 -10.39 -3.73 -19.18
CA ASP A 104 -11.74 -3.87 -19.67
C ASP A 104 -12.44 -2.50 -19.58
N LYS A 105 -12.48 -1.81 -20.72
CA LYS A 105 -13.11 -0.48 -20.86
C LYS A 105 -14.59 -0.48 -20.48
N SER A 106 -15.25 -1.64 -20.43
CA SER A 106 -16.65 -1.73 -20.00
C SER A 106 -16.84 -1.54 -18.49
N THR A 107 -15.79 -1.76 -17.70
CA THR A 107 -15.75 -1.50 -16.25
C THR A 107 -15.31 -0.09 -15.88
N LEU A 108 -14.71 0.67 -16.81
CA LEU A 108 -14.31 2.05 -16.57
C LEU A 108 -15.46 2.99 -16.93
N ILE A 109 -16.04 3.64 -15.91
CA ILE A 109 -17.10 4.66 -16.11
C ILE A 109 -16.51 5.94 -16.72
N LEU A 110 -15.26 6.28 -16.38
CA LEU A 110 -14.55 7.46 -16.87
C LEU A 110 -13.05 7.19 -16.86
N ASP A 111 -12.37 7.50 -17.97
CA ASP A 111 -10.90 7.45 -18.10
C ASP A 111 -10.40 8.81 -18.62
N GLU A 112 -10.15 9.74 -17.70
CA GLU A 112 -9.62 11.08 -18.01
C GLU A 112 -8.16 11.01 -18.50
N LEU A 113 -7.43 9.93 -18.17
CA LEU A 113 -6.03 9.78 -18.52
C LEU A 113 -5.87 9.39 -20.00
N ALA A 114 -6.79 8.60 -20.55
CA ALA A 114 -6.80 8.25 -21.97
C ALA A 114 -6.90 9.49 -22.87
N GLU A 115 -7.76 10.45 -22.51
CA GLU A 115 -7.93 11.71 -23.26
C GLU A 115 -6.62 12.51 -23.27
N GLU A 116 -5.96 12.63 -22.13
CA GLU A 116 -4.69 13.36 -22.02
C GLU A 116 -3.54 12.69 -22.80
N ILE A 117 -3.50 11.35 -22.82
CA ILE A 117 -2.51 10.57 -23.58
C ILE A 117 -2.74 10.67 -25.08
N ASP A 118 -3.99 10.65 -25.54
CA ASP A 118 -4.33 10.80 -26.97
C ASP A 118 -4.12 12.23 -27.47
N GLU A 119 -4.28 13.25 -26.60
CA GLU A 119 -4.02 14.66 -26.92
C GLU A 119 -2.52 15.05 -26.89
N ALA A 120 -1.70 14.39 -26.07
CA ALA A 120 -0.28 14.72 -25.91
C ALA A 120 0.54 14.73 -27.22
N PRO A 121 0.36 13.78 -28.18
CA PRO A 121 1.00 13.81 -29.49
C PRO A 121 0.60 15.02 -30.35
N ALA A 122 -0.67 15.45 -30.26
CA ALA A 122 -1.20 16.57 -31.02
C ALA A 122 -0.60 17.89 -30.53
N ARG A 123 -0.55 18.09 -29.21
CA ARG A 123 0.11 19.26 -28.58
C ARG A 123 1.61 19.32 -28.89
N ARG A 124 2.31 18.16 -28.87
CA ARG A 124 3.75 18.09 -29.22
C ARG A 124 4.04 18.45 -30.68
N LYS A 125 3.13 18.17 -31.62
CA LYS A 125 3.27 18.60 -33.02
C LYS A 125 2.96 20.09 -33.19
N ALA A 126 1.96 20.60 -32.48
CA ALA A 126 1.57 22.02 -32.54
C ALA A 126 2.61 22.97 -31.92
N GLY A 127 3.37 22.51 -30.92
CA GLY A 127 4.41 23.30 -30.24
C GLY A 127 5.79 23.31 -30.89
N LYS A 128 6.00 22.61 -32.02
CA LYS A 128 7.28 22.68 -32.76
C LYS A 128 7.21 23.85 -33.74
N PRO A 129 8.04 24.91 -33.59
CA PRO A 129 8.19 25.89 -34.65
C PRO A 129 8.63 25.16 -35.91
N ASN A 130 7.93 25.39 -37.02
CA ASN A 130 8.27 24.81 -38.31
C ASN A 130 9.60 25.43 -38.77
N LEU A 131 10.73 24.92 -38.27
CA LEU A 131 12.05 25.20 -38.82
C LEU A 131 12.09 24.58 -40.21
N LYS A 132 11.72 25.38 -41.21
CA LYS A 132 12.03 25.08 -42.59
C LYS A 132 13.55 24.89 -42.67
N PRO A 133 14.06 23.79 -43.23
CA PRO A 133 15.47 23.70 -43.53
C PRO A 133 15.82 24.88 -44.44
N GLY A 134 16.78 25.68 -44.01
CA GLY A 134 17.39 26.69 -44.85
C GLY A 134 17.84 26.02 -46.14
N LYS A 135 17.48 26.64 -47.26
CA LYS A 135 18.08 26.31 -48.56
C LYS A 135 19.30 27.22 -48.70
N ASP A 136 20.40 26.77 -48.13
CA ASP A 136 21.75 27.16 -48.52
C ASP A 136 22.20 26.36 -49.74
#